data_AF-A0A7C2A5R8-F1
#
_entry.id   AF-A0A7C2A5R8-F1
#
_cell.length_a   1.000
_cell.length_b   1.000
_cell.length_c   1.000
_cell.angle_alpha   90.00
_cell.angle_beta   90.00
_cell.angle_gamma   90.00
#
_symmetry.space_group_name_H-M   'P 1'
#
loop_
_entity.id
_entity.type
_entity.pdbx_description
1 polymer ?
#
loop_
_entity_poly.entity_id
_entity_poly.type
_entity_poly.pdbx_seq_one_letter_code
_entity_poly.pdbx_strand_id
1 'polypeptide(L)'
;EIRVVNIIDFDVEACGGTHCDHTGEVGFIKILKSEKIQDDVVRLEFAAGLKAIEYVQETEDIMDNVGKIFRVNREDIKRTAERFFEEWKERGKKIERLKEEISKLKVYQLKNEFIEKEGLRFLEREIEGDIELLRKTALSLKGDDTVIVLHNGRNMVCVCGKNAIKKGYKANEYIKRYGKGGGSEEMAQGVKE
;
A
#
# COMPACT_ATOMS: atom_id res chain seq x y z
N GLU A 1 21.54 18.91 -56.02
CA GLU A 1 20.10 18.77 -56.32
C GLU A 1 19.41 18.17 -55.08
N ILE A 2 18.19 18.58 -54.74
CA ILE A 2 17.47 18.15 -53.52
C ILE A 2 16.20 17.40 -53.94
N ARG A 3 15.88 16.28 -53.28
CA ARG A 3 14.63 15.54 -53.49
C ARG A 3 13.50 16.18 -52.67
N VAL A 4 12.41 16.52 -53.35
CA VAL A 4 11.20 17.09 -52.73
C VAL A 4 10.06 16.08 -52.84
N VAL A 5 9.34 15.87 -51.74
CA VAL A 5 8.13 15.06 -51.67
C VAL A 5 6.95 15.99 -51.46
N ASN A 6 5.89 15.81 -52.26
CA ASN A 6 4.66 16.59 -52.18
C ASN A 6 3.49 15.67 -51.88
N ILE A 7 2.90 15.82 -50.69
CA ILE A 7 1.62 15.23 -50.35
C ILE A 7 0.57 16.27 -50.74
N ILE A 8 -0.02 16.08 -51.93
CA ILE A 8 -0.95 17.03 -52.56
C ILE A 8 -2.01 17.50 -51.55
N ASP A 9 -2.20 18.81 -51.47
CA ASP A 9 -3.13 19.52 -50.58
C ASP A 9 -2.78 19.54 -49.08
N PHE A 10 -1.75 18.80 -48.64
CA PHE A 10 -1.37 18.72 -47.22
C PHE A 10 -0.02 19.34 -46.92
N ASP A 11 1.04 18.91 -47.60
CA ASP A 11 2.41 19.27 -47.24
C ASP A 11 3.42 19.10 -48.38
N VAL A 12 4.48 19.92 -48.37
CA VAL A 12 5.62 19.81 -49.28
C VAL A 12 6.91 19.91 -48.49
N GLU A 13 7.68 18.82 -48.44
CA GLU A 13 8.89 18.71 -47.62
C GLU A 13 10.07 18.11 -48.41
N ALA A 14 11.28 18.55 -48.06
CA ALA A 14 12.52 17.95 -48.57
C ALA A 14 12.85 16.66 -47.80
N CYS A 15 12.36 15.51 -48.27
CA CYS A 15 12.57 14.21 -47.62
C CYS A 15 13.31 13.20 -48.53
N GLY A 16 14.36 12.57 -47.98
CA GLY A 16 15.14 11.51 -48.62
C GLY A 16 14.64 10.08 -48.35
N GLY A 17 13.58 9.92 -47.56
CA GLY A 17 13.05 8.61 -47.13
C GLY A 17 12.20 7.89 -48.18
N THR A 18 11.76 6.67 -47.84
CA THR A 18 10.77 5.91 -48.62
C THR A 18 9.37 6.43 -48.35
N HIS A 19 8.55 6.54 -49.39
CA HIS A 19 7.15 6.97 -49.29
C HIS A 19 6.24 5.99 -50.03
N CYS A 20 5.00 5.91 -49.59
CA CYS A 20 3.92 5.27 -50.34
C CYS A 20 3.60 6.07 -51.60
N ASP A 21 3.01 5.41 -52.60
CA ASP A 21 2.58 6.10 -53.82
C ASP A 21 1.30 6.93 -53.59
N HIS A 22 0.44 6.48 -52.67
CA HIS A 22 -0.81 7.16 -52.30
C HIS A 22 -1.01 7.18 -50.78
N THR A 23 -1.62 8.24 -50.26
CA THR A 23 -1.89 8.38 -48.81
C THR A 23 -2.80 7.27 -48.25
N GLY A 24 -3.67 6.70 -49.08
CA GLY A 24 -4.54 5.58 -48.70
C GLY A 24 -3.77 4.31 -48.31
N GLU A 25 -2.53 4.13 -48.77
CA GLU A 25 -1.68 2.98 -48.42
C GLU A 25 -1.17 3.06 -46.98
N VAL A 26 -1.09 4.26 -46.39
CA VAL A 26 -0.73 4.45 -44.98
C VAL A 26 -1.80 3.87 -44.05
N GLY A 27 -3.08 3.91 -44.49
CA GLY A 27 -4.20 3.35 -43.76
C GLY A 27 -4.53 4.06 -42.45
N PHE A 28 -5.00 3.30 -41.46
CA PHE A 28 -5.39 3.83 -40.15
C PHE A 28 -4.18 4.38 -39.38
N ILE A 29 -4.29 5.62 -38.90
CA ILE A 29 -3.28 6.25 -38.05
C ILE A 29 -3.85 6.38 -36.64
N LYS A 30 -3.12 5.85 -35.64
CA LYS A 30 -3.49 5.92 -34.23
C LYS A 30 -2.45 6.71 -33.47
N ILE A 31 -2.87 7.80 -32.84
CA ILE A 31 -2.07 8.48 -31.81
C ILE A 31 -2.07 7.59 -30.55
N LEU A 32 -0.87 7.20 -30.13
CA LEU A 32 -0.60 6.35 -28.97
C LEU A 32 -0.41 7.22 -27.73
N LYS A 33 0.37 8.30 -27.86
CA LYS A 33 0.72 9.19 -26.77
C LYS A 33 0.86 10.63 -27.27
N SER A 34 0.51 11.58 -26.41
CA SER A 34 0.87 12.98 -26.58
C SER A 34 1.54 13.46 -25.29
N GLU A 35 2.68 14.13 -25.41
CA GLU A 35 3.48 14.57 -24.27
C GLU A 35 4.07 15.95 -24.54
N LYS A 36 3.87 16.89 -23.62
CA LYS A 36 4.51 18.22 -23.67
C LYS A 36 5.96 18.08 -23.22
N ILE A 37 6.91 18.46 -24.08
CA ILE A 37 8.35 18.35 -23.79
C ILE A 37 8.90 19.66 -23.19
N GLN A 38 8.50 20.78 -23.76
CA GLN A 38 8.82 22.13 -23.27
C GLN A 38 7.70 23.09 -23.70
N ASP A 39 7.81 24.37 -23.38
CA ASP A 39 6.84 25.36 -23.84
C ASP A 39 6.75 25.34 -25.37
N ASP A 40 5.51 25.30 -25.85
CA ASP A 40 5.13 25.21 -27.27
C ASP A 40 5.66 23.99 -28.05
N VAL A 41 6.21 22.96 -27.39
CA VAL A 41 6.65 21.72 -28.06
C VAL A 41 5.93 20.50 -27.49
N VAL A 42 5.26 19.78 -28.38
CA VAL A 42 4.53 18.54 -28.09
C VAL A 42 5.11 17.40 -28.93
N ARG A 43 5.43 16.29 -28.28
CA ARG A 43 5.74 15.03 -28.95
C ARG A 43 4.47 14.22 -29.11
N LEU A 44 4.22 13.78 -30.34
CA LEU A 44 3.19 12.81 -30.66
C LEU A 44 3.85 11.48 -31.00
N GLU A 45 3.46 10.43 -30.29
CA GLU A 45 3.79 9.06 -30.66
C GLU A 45 2.58 8.47 -31.39
N PHE A 46 2.80 7.93 -32.58
CA PHE A 46 1.74 7.37 -33.41
C PHE A 46 2.19 6.08 -34.10
N ALA A 47 1.23 5.26 -34.47
CA ALA A 47 1.41 4.12 -35.37
C ALA A 47 0.48 4.28 -36.58
N ALA A 48 0.83 3.64 -37.69
CA ALA A 48 0.03 3.61 -38.91
C ALA A 48 -0.17 2.17 -39.42
N GLY A 49 -1.17 1.98 -40.28
CA GLY A 49 -1.47 0.71 -40.94
C GLY A 49 -1.73 -0.42 -39.95
N LEU A 50 -1.18 -1.60 -40.25
CA LEU A 50 -1.36 -2.80 -39.42
C LEU A 50 -0.88 -2.61 -37.98
N LYS A 51 0.20 -1.84 -37.77
CA LYS A 51 0.71 -1.58 -36.42
C LYS A 51 -0.25 -0.76 -35.57
N ALA A 52 -1.00 0.15 -36.18
CA ALA A 52 -2.06 0.88 -35.49
C ALA A 52 -3.22 -0.05 -35.10
N ILE A 53 -3.57 -1.00 -35.97
CA ILE A 53 -4.64 -1.97 -35.72
C ILE A 53 -4.25 -2.96 -34.62
N GLU A 54 -3.04 -3.53 -34.68
CA GLU A 54 -2.49 -4.41 -33.64
C GLU A 54 -2.54 -3.72 -32.27
N TYR A 55 -2.12 -2.47 -32.19
CA TYR A 55 -2.18 -1.71 -30.93
C TYR A 55 -3.61 -1.55 -30.37
N VAL A 56 -4.60 -1.31 -31.25
CA VAL A 56 -6.01 -1.21 -30.83
C VAL A 56 -6.50 -2.57 -30.32
N GLN A 57 -6.19 -3.65 -31.02
CA GLN A 57 -6.59 -5.01 -30.62
C GLN A 57 -5.96 -5.40 -29.28
N GLU A 58 -4.67 -5.11 -29.06
CA GLU A 58 -4.02 -5.32 -27.76
C GLU A 58 -4.69 -4.52 -26.65
N THR A 59 -5.08 -3.27 -26.92
CA THR A 59 -5.80 -2.43 -25.96
C THR A 59 -7.17 -3.03 -25.62
N GLU A 60 -7.89 -3.55 -26.60
CA GLU A 60 -9.16 -4.23 -26.40
C GLU A 60 -9.02 -5.52 -25.58
N ASP A 61 -8.01 -6.33 -25.86
CA ASP A 61 -7.71 -7.56 -25.11
C ASP A 61 -7.41 -7.25 -23.64
N ILE A 62 -6.65 -6.18 -23.36
CA ILE A 62 -6.41 -5.71 -22.01
C ILE A 62 -7.73 -5.35 -21.32
N MET A 63 -8.62 -4.61 -22.00
CA MET A 63 -9.92 -4.24 -21.43
C MET A 63 -10.79 -5.48 -21.16
N ASP A 64 -10.82 -6.47 -22.05
CA ASP A 64 -11.54 -7.73 -21.80
C ASP A 64 -11.01 -8.48 -20.59
N ASN A 65 -9.68 -8.56 -20.46
CA ASN A 65 -9.07 -9.25 -19.33
C ASN A 65 -9.38 -8.53 -18.01
N VAL A 66 -9.40 -7.20 -17.99
CA VAL A 66 -9.85 -6.42 -16.83
C VAL A 66 -11.34 -6.67 -16.53
N GLY A 67 -12.19 -6.70 -17.55
CA GLY A 67 -13.62 -7.04 -17.42
C GLY A 67 -13.82 -8.41 -16.78
N LYS A 68 -13.04 -9.43 -17.20
CA LYS A 68 -13.06 -10.78 -16.61
C LYS A 68 -12.64 -10.78 -15.14
N ILE A 69 -11.62 -10.01 -14.75
CA ILE A 69 -11.18 -9.89 -13.34
C ILE A 69 -12.31 -9.35 -12.47
N PHE A 70 -12.97 -8.28 -12.92
CA PHE A 70 -14.10 -7.68 -12.20
C PHE A 70 -15.43 -8.42 -12.39
N ARG A 71 -15.49 -9.38 -13.34
CA ARG A 71 -16.70 -10.10 -13.77
C ARG A 71 -17.81 -9.17 -14.25
N VAL A 72 -17.44 -8.19 -15.08
CA VAL A 72 -18.34 -7.20 -15.68
C VAL A 72 -18.04 -7.01 -17.15
N ASN A 73 -18.99 -6.41 -17.89
CA ASN A 73 -18.78 -6.03 -19.29
C ASN A 73 -17.83 -4.82 -19.39
N ARG A 74 -17.27 -4.59 -20.59
CA ARG A 74 -16.28 -3.52 -20.84
C ARG A 74 -16.80 -2.14 -20.42
N GLU A 75 -18.08 -1.85 -20.68
CA GLU A 75 -18.71 -0.57 -20.38
C GLU A 75 -18.80 -0.28 -18.87
N ASP A 76 -18.82 -1.35 -18.06
CA ASP A 76 -18.97 -1.29 -16.62
C ASP A 76 -17.64 -1.29 -15.85
N ILE A 77 -16.50 -1.49 -16.53
CA ILE A 77 -15.18 -1.59 -15.91
C ILE A 77 -14.87 -0.35 -15.09
N LYS A 78 -15.03 0.85 -15.68
CA LYS A 78 -14.70 2.11 -15.01
C LYS A 78 -15.50 2.28 -13.71
N ARG A 79 -16.82 2.19 -13.81
CA ARG A 79 -17.75 2.34 -12.67
C ARG A 79 -17.46 1.31 -11.58
N THR A 80 -17.17 0.08 -11.97
CA THR A 80 -16.85 -1.01 -11.04
C THR A 80 -15.53 -0.77 -10.34
N ALA A 81 -14.48 -0.37 -11.07
CA ALA A 81 -13.19 -0.04 -10.49
C ALA A 81 -13.29 1.11 -9.47
N GLU A 82 -14.02 2.18 -9.80
CA GLU A 82 -14.28 3.30 -8.87
C GLU A 82 -15.00 2.85 -7.60
N ARG A 83 -16.06 2.06 -7.73
CA ARG A 83 -16.80 1.51 -6.59
C ARG A 83 -15.91 0.63 -5.71
N PHE A 84 -15.18 -0.31 -6.30
CA PHE A 84 -14.29 -1.21 -5.55
C PHE A 84 -13.18 -0.46 -4.83
N PHE A 85 -12.63 0.59 -5.43
CA PHE A 85 -11.60 1.41 -4.80
C PHE A 85 -12.13 2.17 -3.59
N GLU A 86 -13.35 2.71 -3.67
CA GLU A 86 -13.97 3.38 -2.54
C GLU A 86 -14.34 2.39 -1.43
N GLU A 87 -14.96 1.26 -1.78
CA GLU A 87 -15.23 0.19 -0.81
C GLU A 87 -13.95 -0.31 -0.13
N TRP A 88 -12.84 -0.44 -0.88
CA TRP A 88 -11.55 -0.84 -0.31
C TRP A 88 -11.04 0.17 0.72
N LYS A 89 -11.14 1.48 0.44
CA LYS A 89 -10.78 2.53 1.40
C LYS A 89 -11.69 2.49 2.64
N GLU A 90 -12.99 2.34 2.45
CA GLU A 90 -13.96 2.27 3.56
C GLU A 90 -13.71 1.05 4.44
N ARG A 91 -13.44 -0.12 3.84
CA ARG A 91 -13.05 -1.34 4.56
C ARG A 91 -11.76 -1.11 5.35
N GLY A 92 -10.76 -0.44 4.77
CA GLY A 92 -9.53 -0.05 5.47
C GLY A 92 -9.81 0.80 6.72
N LYS A 93 -10.62 1.86 6.59
CA LYS A 93 -11.05 2.70 7.73
C LYS A 93 -11.81 1.90 8.78
N LYS A 94 -12.70 0.99 8.36
CA LYS A 94 -13.48 0.14 9.26
C LYS A 94 -12.59 -0.84 10.03
N ILE A 95 -11.57 -1.42 9.38
CA ILE A 95 -10.60 -2.30 10.04
C ILE A 95 -9.87 -1.54 11.15
N GLU A 96 -9.36 -0.34 10.87
CA GLU A 96 -8.67 0.45 11.90
C GLU A 96 -9.58 0.82 13.07
N ARG A 97 -10.81 1.25 12.80
CA ARG A 97 -11.80 1.51 13.85
C ARG A 97 -12.09 0.27 14.71
N LEU A 98 -12.28 -0.89 14.08
CA LEU A 98 -12.52 -2.15 14.80
C LEU A 98 -11.30 -2.57 15.63
N LYS A 99 -10.08 -2.36 15.13
CA LYS A 99 -8.86 -2.61 15.91
C LYS A 99 -8.79 -1.71 17.15
N GLU A 100 -9.19 -0.44 17.05
CA GLU A 100 -9.27 0.47 18.20
C GLU A 100 -10.33 0.01 19.22
N GLU A 101 -11.52 -0.39 18.76
CA GLU A 101 -12.58 -0.91 19.63
C GLU A 101 -12.13 -2.19 20.35
N ILE A 102 -11.50 -3.13 19.63
CA ILE A 102 -10.91 -4.34 20.22
C ILE A 102 -9.84 -3.99 21.26
N SER A 103 -8.96 -3.02 20.98
CA SER A 103 -7.94 -2.59 21.94
C SER A 103 -8.58 -2.07 23.23
N LYS A 104 -9.62 -1.22 23.13
CA LYS A 104 -10.35 -0.69 24.30
C LYS A 104 -10.99 -1.80 25.13
N LEU A 105 -11.59 -2.81 24.49
CA LEU A 105 -12.17 -3.96 25.18
C LEU A 105 -11.10 -4.77 25.91
N LYS A 106 -9.95 -5.03 25.27
CA LYS A 106 -8.83 -5.74 25.90
C LYS A 106 -8.27 -4.97 27.09
N VAL A 107 -8.09 -3.65 26.96
CA VAL A 107 -7.70 -2.78 28.08
C VAL A 107 -8.69 -2.90 29.24
N TYR A 108 -10.00 -2.87 28.96
CA TYR A 108 -11.02 -2.99 29.99
C TYR A 108 -10.99 -4.35 30.71
N GLN A 109 -10.71 -5.44 30.00
CA GLN A 109 -10.59 -6.79 30.58
C GLN A 109 -9.34 -6.89 31.46
N LEU A 110 -8.20 -6.45 30.93
CA LEU A 110 -6.89 -6.64 31.56
C LEU A 110 -6.61 -5.69 32.72
N LYS A 111 -7.30 -4.55 32.82
CA LYS A 111 -7.04 -3.55 33.87
C LYS A 111 -7.17 -4.09 35.31
N ASN A 112 -7.95 -5.14 35.49
CA ASN A 112 -8.22 -5.76 36.80
C ASN A 112 -7.37 -7.01 37.06
N GLU A 113 -6.49 -7.39 36.13
CA GLU A 113 -5.69 -8.62 36.21
C GLU A 113 -4.26 -8.38 36.70
N PHE A 114 -3.95 -7.15 37.13
CA PHE A 114 -2.65 -6.80 37.64
C PHE A 114 -2.36 -7.49 38.98
N ILE A 115 -1.14 -7.99 39.14
CA ILE A 115 -0.63 -8.52 40.39
C ILE A 115 0.26 -7.45 41.02
N GLU A 116 -0.04 -7.07 42.26
CA GLU A 116 0.77 -6.09 42.99
C GLU A 116 1.89 -6.79 43.77
N LYS A 117 3.13 -6.32 43.58
CA LYS A 117 4.30 -6.80 44.31
C LYS A 117 5.32 -5.67 44.45
N GLU A 118 5.87 -5.48 45.65
CA GLU A 118 6.94 -4.50 45.92
C GLU A 118 6.59 -3.06 45.49
N GLY A 119 5.31 -2.68 45.58
CA GLY A 119 4.83 -1.37 45.14
C GLY A 119 4.92 -1.16 43.61
N LEU A 120 4.90 -2.25 42.83
CA LEU A 120 4.74 -2.27 41.39
C LEU A 120 3.56 -3.16 41.01
N ARG A 121 2.98 -2.92 39.84
CA ARG A 121 1.86 -3.67 39.28
C ARG A 121 2.32 -4.42 38.03
N PHE A 122 2.20 -5.74 38.05
CA PHE A 122 2.65 -6.61 36.97
C PHE A 122 1.46 -7.17 36.20
N LEU A 123 1.55 -7.19 34.87
CA LEU A 123 0.59 -7.85 34.01
C LEU A 123 1.34 -8.67 32.96
N GLU A 124 1.13 -9.99 32.95
CA GLU A 124 1.59 -10.88 31.90
C GLU A 124 0.42 -11.69 31.36
N ARG A 125 0.11 -11.49 30.07
CA ARG A 125 -1.00 -12.17 29.40
C ARG A 125 -0.73 -12.51 27.95
N GLU A 126 -1.28 -13.64 27.55
CA GLU A 126 -1.46 -13.98 26.16
C GLU A 126 -2.73 -13.34 25.62
N ILE A 127 -2.63 -12.59 24.53
CA ILE A 127 -3.77 -12.01 23.84
C ILE A 127 -3.63 -12.19 22.33
N GLU A 128 -4.74 -12.46 21.66
CA GLU A 128 -4.76 -12.56 20.19
C GLU A 128 -4.52 -11.19 19.51
N GLY A 129 -4.01 -11.20 18.28
CA GLY A 129 -3.88 -10.00 17.45
C GLY A 129 -2.46 -9.75 16.94
N ASP A 130 -2.29 -8.70 16.15
CA ASP A 130 -0.99 -8.32 15.60
C ASP A 130 -0.12 -7.57 16.63
N ILE A 131 1.15 -7.40 16.30
CA ILE A 131 2.13 -6.71 17.17
C ILE A 131 1.70 -5.26 17.47
N GLU A 132 0.97 -4.63 16.56
CA GLU A 132 0.46 -3.28 16.74
C GLU A 132 -0.64 -3.23 17.81
N LEU A 133 -1.58 -4.18 17.79
CA LEU A 133 -2.61 -4.31 18.82
C LEU A 133 -2.00 -4.60 20.19
N LEU A 134 -1.01 -5.51 20.28
CA LEU A 134 -0.27 -5.78 21.51
C LEU A 134 0.33 -4.48 22.06
N ARG A 135 1.01 -3.73 21.21
CA ARG A 135 1.67 -2.47 21.55
C ARG A 135 0.67 -1.40 22.01
N LYS A 136 -0.41 -1.16 21.26
CA LYS A 136 -1.45 -0.19 21.62
C LYS A 136 -2.10 -0.54 22.96
N THR A 137 -2.38 -1.81 23.19
CA THR A 137 -3.00 -2.31 24.44
C THR A 137 -2.04 -2.14 25.63
N ALA A 138 -0.78 -2.54 25.50
CA ALA A 138 0.22 -2.39 26.56
C ALA A 138 0.48 -0.92 26.91
N LEU A 139 0.59 -0.04 25.90
CA LEU A 139 0.76 1.40 26.11
C LEU A 139 -0.46 2.03 26.80
N SER A 140 -1.68 1.60 26.46
CA SER A 140 -2.90 2.12 27.08
C SER A 140 -3.06 1.70 28.54
N LEU A 141 -2.50 0.55 28.91
CA LEU A 141 -2.48 0.04 30.29
C LEU A 141 -1.33 0.60 31.14
N LYS A 142 -0.38 1.30 30.51
CA LYS A 142 0.83 1.80 31.15
C LYS A 142 0.50 2.83 32.24
N GLY A 143 0.98 2.58 33.45
CA GLY A 143 1.13 3.57 34.52
C GLY A 143 2.60 3.74 34.90
N ASP A 144 2.89 4.62 35.86
CA ASP A 144 4.28 4.84 36.31
C ASP A 144 4.87 3.61 37.04
N ASP A 145 4.04 2.87 37.76
CA ASP A 145 4.43 1.70 38.56
C ASP A 145 4.14 0.35 37.88
N THR A 146 3.87 0.33 36.56
CA THR A 146 3.46 -0.90 35.85
C THR A 146 4.60 -1.58 35.10
N VAL A 147 4.61 -2.90 35.08
CA VAL A 147 5.38 -3.73 34.13
C VAL A 147 4.40 -4.63 33.39
N ILE A 148 4.32 -4.46 32.08
CA ILE A 148 3.30 -5.11 31.23
C ILE A 148 4.00 -5.91 30.15
N VAL A 149 3.67 -7.20 30.05
CA VAL A 149 4.13 -8.12 29.01
C VAL A 149 2.91 -8.72 28.34
N LEU A 150 2.75 -8.47 27.05
CA LEU A 150 1.69 -9.04 26.23
C LEU A 150 2.30 -9.85 25.09
N HIS A 151 1.80 -11.05 24.84
CA HIS A 151 2.25 -11.88 23.71
C HIS A 151 1.09 -12.58 23.01
N ASN A 152 1.30 -13.04 21.78
CA ASN A 152 0.32 -13.82 21.00
C ASN A 152 0.84 -15.22 20.60
N GLY A 153 1.83 -15.73 21.35
CA GLY A 153 2.52 -16.98 21.06
C GLY A 153 3.71 -16.83 20.10
N ARG A 154 3.67 -15.83 19.21
CA ARG A 154 4.77 -15.51 18.28
C ARG A 154 5.43 -14.16 18.57
N ASN A 155 4.65 -13.09 18.65
CA ASN A 155 5.11 -11.74 18.95
C ASN A 155 4.92 -11.46 20.44
N MET A 156 5.79 -10.62 20.97
CA MET A 156 5.71 -10.10 22.34
C MET A 156 6.02 -8.60 22.38
N VAL A 157 5.37 -7.92 23.31
CA VAL A 157 5.62 -6.51 23.64
C VAL A 157 5.76 -6.39 25.15
N CYS A 158 6.80 -5.69 25.58
CA CYS A 158 7.01 -5.32 26.96
C CYS A 158 6.99 -3.79 27.11
N VAL A 159 6.25 -3.30 28.11
CA VAL A 159 6.16 -1.88 28.46
C VAL A 159 6.39 -1.72 29.96
N CYS A 160 7.35 -0.86 30.32
CA CYS A 160 7.68 -0.53 31.70
C CYS A 160 7.34 0.93 32.03
N GLY A 161 6.75 1.16 33.19
CA GLY A 161 6.51 2.48 33.78
C GLY A 161 7.78 3.12 34.33
N LYS A 162 7.77 4.44 34.54
CA LYS A 162 8.95 5.19 34.99
C LYS A 162 9.53 4.70 36.32
N ASN A 163 8.67 4.38 37.29
CA ASN A 163 9.09 3.89 38.60
C ASN A 163 9.53 2.43 38.53
N ALA A 164 8.93 1.63 37.65
CA ALA A 164 9.41 0.27 37.38
C ALA A 164 10.84 0.28 36.81
N ILE A 165 11.12 1.17 35.86
CA ILE A 165 12.47 1.35 35.28
C ILE A 165 13.49 1.76 36.36
N LYS A 166 13.13 2.70 37.25
CA LYS A 166 13.98 3.10 38.38
C LYS A 166 14.30 1.95 39.34
N LYS A 167 13.37 1.00 39.49
CA LYS A 167 13.56 -0.24 40.27
C LYS A 167 14.30 -1.34 39.51
N GLY A 168 14.76 -1.08 38.28
CA GLY A 168 15.57 -1.99 37.47
C GLY A 168 14.80 -2.82 36.44
N TYR A 169 13.48 -2.63 36.29
CA TYR A 169 12.71 -3.35 35.26
C TYR A 169 12.79 -2.65 33.92
N LYS A 170 13.47 -3.28 32.95
CA LYS A 170 13.69 -2.71 31.62
C LYS A 170 13.09 -3.60 30.53
N ALA A 171 12.30 -3.00 29.64
CA ALA A 171 11.58 -3.72 28.60
C ALA A 171 12.53 -4.39 27.59
N ASN A 172 13.57 -3.69 27.15
CA ASN A 172 14.58 -4.22 26.23
C ASN A 172 15.34 -5.45 26.78
N GLU A 173 15.66 -5.47 28.06
CA GLU A 173 16.31 -6.62 28.70
C GLU A 173 15.36 -7.81 28.79
N TYR A 174 14.08 -7.58 29.10
CA TYR A 174 13.06 -8.64 29.10
C TYR A 174 12.93 -9.28 27.72
N ILE A 175 12.76 -8.48 26.67
CA ILE A 175 12.64 -8.98 25.29
C ILE A 175 13.88 -9.79 24.89
N LYS A 176 15.09 -9.30 25.18
CA LYS A 176 16.34 -10.02 24.87
C LYS A 176 16.47 -11.36 25.60
N ARG A 177 15.85 -11.51 26.76
CA ARG A 177 15.90 -12.74 27.55
C ARG A 177 14.95 -13.82 27.03
N TYR A 178 13.78 -13.43 26.52
CA TYR A 178 12.70 -14.36 26.15
C TYR A 178 12.39 -14.39 24.65
N GLY A 179 13.15 -13.67 23.83
CA GLY A 179 12.96 -13.66 22.39
C GLY A 179 14.03 -12.86 21.65
N LYS A 180 13.78 -12.71 20.34
CA LYS A 180 14.59 -11.87 19.44
C LYS A 180 13.87 -10.57 19.15
N GLY A 181 14.46 -9.45 19.57
CA GLY A 181 13.85 -8.14 19.40
C GLY A 181 14.68 -7.00 19.98
N GLY A 182 14.06 -5.84 20.07
CA GLY A 182 14.72 -4.61 20.50
C GLY A 182 13.74 -3.52 20.93
N GLY A 183 14.31 -2.45 21.47
CA GLY A 183 13.57 -1.30 21.95
C GLY A 183 14.33 -0.53 23.02
N SER A 184 13.61 0.37 23.68
CA SER A 184 14.09 1.17 24.81
C SER A 184 13.85 0.45 26.14
N GLU A 185 14.33 1.03 27.24
CA GLU A 185 14.02 0.56 28.60
C GLU A 185 12.52 0.66 28.92
N GLU A 186 11.82 1.62 28.28
CA GLU A 186 10.39 1.87 28.49
C GLU A 186 9.51 0.96 27.65
N MET A 187 9.89 0.67 26.42
CA MET A 187 9.11 -0.17 25.51
C MET A 187 10.03 -0.93 24.58
N ALA A 188 9.81 -2.24 24.48
CA ALA A 188 10.49 -3.12 23.55
C ALA A 188 9.53 -4.17 22.99
N GLN A 189 9.87 -4.67 21.81
CA GLN A 189 9.08 -5.66 21.10
C GLN A 189 9.98 -6.70 20.42
N GLY A 190 9.48 -7.91 20.28
CA GLY A 190 10.23 -9.01 19.70
C GLY A 190 9.37 -10.19 19.32
N VAL A 191 10.03 -11.22 18.81
CA VAL A 191 9.44 -12.53 18.50
C VAL A 191 9.91 -13.51 19.56
N LYS A 192 8.96 -14.25 20.14
CA LYS A 192 9.18 -15.31 21.13
C LYS A 192 9.92 -16.47 20.48
N GLU A 193 10.99 -16.90 21.14
CA GLU A 193 11.82 -18.05 20.76
C GLU A 193 11.60 -19.20 21.75
#